data_AF-A0A0N5A486-F1
#
_entry.id   AF-A0A0N5A486-F1
#
_cell.length_a   1.000
_cell.length_b   1.000
_cell.length_c   1.000
_cell.angle_alpha   90.00
_cell.angle_beta   90.00
_cell.angle_gamma   90.00
#
_symmetry.space_group_name_H-M   'P 1'
#
loop_
_entity.id
_entity.type
_entity.pdbx_description
1 polymer ?
#
loop_
_entity_poly.entity_id
_entity_poly.type
_entity_poly.pdbx_seq_one_letter_code
_entity_poly.pdbx_strand_id
1 'polypeptide(L)'
;MKINTYQKYFYIIYSVVLIFSYLITQNNGLTGIMVLNIFYILFLIFYNFYKISIKERKFVKPINEFFPTLNSLVLLIFASLVTRLSYLIFGTAEGIINNAAHMAIGGIMLIVFIFQLLQNDFPKYNPMHCLLEKTHCN
;
A
#
# COMPACT_ATOMS: atom_id res chain seq x y z
N MET A 1 31.02 8.53 -8.90
CA MET A 1 29.56 8.30 -8.92
C MET A 1 28.95 9.10 -7.76
N LYS A 2 28.34 10.27 -8.02
CA LYS A 2 27.79 11.12 -6.95
C LYS A 2 26.53 10.46 -6.40
N ILE A 3 26.62 9.88 -5.21
CA ILE A 3 25.47 9.35 -4.48
C ILE A 3 24.49 10.51 -4.28
N ASN A 4 23.29 10.36 -4.83
CA ASN A 4 22.27 11.39 -4.79
C ASN A 4 21.85 11.64 -3.34
N THR A 5 21.74 12.90 -2.92
CA THR A 5 21.45 13.28 -1.52
C THR A 5 20.21 12.57 -0.99
N TYR A 6 19.21 12.33 -1.85
CA TYR A 6 18.00 11.57 -1.54
C TYR A 6 18.26 10.09 -1.21
N GLN A 7 19.22 9.45 -1.85
CA GLN A 7 19.60 8.07 -1.54
C GLN A 7 20.24 7.96 -0.16
N LYS A 8 21.06 8.94 0.24
CA LYS A 8 21.65 8.97 1.60
C LYS A 8 20.56 9.05 2.67
N TYR A 9 19.58 9.93 2.52
CA TYR A 9 18.46 10.04 3.46
C TYR A 9 17.62 8.76 3.50
N PHE A 10 17.38 8.13 2.35
CA PHE A 10 16.66 6.85 2.30
C PHE A 10 17.38 5.76 3.11
N TYR A 11 18.69 5.59 2.92
CA TYR A 11 19.45 4.59 3.67
C TYR A 11 19.50 4.89 5.17
N ILE A 12 19.64 6.16 5.57
CA ILE A 12 19.64 6.54 6.98
C ILE A 12 18.28 6.23 7.64
N ILE A 13 17.19 6.64 7.00
CA ILE A 13 15.82 6.38 7.51
C ILE A 13 15.57 4.87 7.58
N TYR A 14 15.95 4.12 6.55
CA TYR A 14 15.77 2.67 6.52
C TYR A 14 16.57 1.97 7.63
N SER A 15 17.84 2.35 7.84
CA SER A 15 18.67 1.82 8.94
C SER A 15 18.07 2.12 10.31
N VAL A 16 17.53 3.32 10.51
CA VAL A 16 16.85 3.70 11.77
C VAL A 16 15.60 2.84 12.00
N VAL A 17 14.78 2.65 10.96
CA VAL A 17 13.59 1.78 11.03
C VAL A 17 13.97 0.34 11.35
N LEU A 18 15.08 -0.15 10.79
CA LEU A 18 15.59 -1.51 11.02
C LEU A 18 16.07 -1.70 12.47
N ILE A 19 16.77 -0.71 13.03
CA ILE A 19 17.20 -0.71 14.44
C ILE A 19 15.99 -0.67 15.38
N PHE A 20 15.02 0.20 15.12
CA PHE A 20 13.78 0.26 15.91
C PHE A 20 12.98 -1.03 15.82
N SER A 21 12.90 -1.64 14.64
CA SER A 21 12.25 -2.93 14.43
C SER A 21 12.93 -4.02 15.25
N TYR A 22 14.27 -4.07 15.26
CA TYR A 22 15.03 -5.02 16.05
C TYR A 22 14.78 -4.87 17.56
N LEU A 23 14.82 -3.64 18.08
CA LEU A 23 14.58 -3.36 19.51
C LEU A 23 13.16 -3.73 19.96
N ILE A 24 12.17 -3.49 19.11
CA ILE A 24 10.77 -3.81 19.41
C ILE A 24 10.49 -5.31 19.28
N THR A 25 11.22 -6.01 18.42
CA THR A 25 11.16 -7.48 18.32
C THR A 25 11.65 -8.14 19.60
N GLN A 26 12.69 -7.59 20.24
CA GLN A 26 13.22 -8.09 21.51
C GLN A 26 12.17 -8.05 22.63
N ASN A 27 11.32 -7.01 22.65
CA ASN A 27 10.34 -6.81 23.72
C ASN A 27 8.99 -7.48 23.45
N ASN A 28 8.53 -7.50 22.19
CA ASN A 28 7.15 -7.87 21.83
C ASN A 28 7.06 -8.96 20.74
N GLY A 29 8.19 -9.58 20.36
CA GLY A 29 8.25 -10.59 19.29
C GLY A 29 7.72 -10.07 17.95
N LEU A 30 7.10 -10.97 17.16
CA LEU A 30 6.58 -10.67 15.82
C LEU A 30 5.48 -9.60 15.80
N THR A 31 4.71 -9.48 16.89
CA THR A 31 3.61 -8.53 17.02
C THR A 31 4.12 -7.08 17.02
N GLY A 32 5.27 -6.85 17.65
CA GLY A 32 5.90 -5.52 17.69
C GLY A 32 6.36 -5.04 16.30
N ILE A 33 6.89 -5.95 15.47
CA ILE A 33 7.29 -5.64 14.09
C ILE A 33 6.08 -5.23 13.24
N MET A 34 4.97 -5.97 13.34
CA MET A 34 3.75 -5.67 12.59
C MET A 34 3.23 -4.27 12.92
N VAL A 35 3.18 -3.92 14.21
CA VAL A 35 2.74 -2.59 14.66
C VAL A 35 3.64 -1.49 14.12
N LEU A 36 4.97 -1.64 14.21
CA LEU A 36 5.90 -0.64 13.68
C LEU A 36 5.75 -0.46 12.17
N ASN A 37 5.54 -1.56 11.44
CA ASN A 37 5.39 -1.53 9.99
C ASN A 37 4.09 -0.82 9.58
N ILE A 38 3.00 -1.01 10.33
CA ILE A 38 1.75 -0.25 10.12
C ILE A 38 2.01 1.25 10.30
N PHE A 39 2.67 1.67 11.39
CA PHE A 39 3.00 3.08 11.60
C PHE A 39 3.92 3.65 10.52
N TYR A 40 4.92 2.89 10.08
CA TYR A 40 5.81 3.29 9.01
C TYR A 40 5.07 3.50 7.69
N ILE A 41 4.19 2.57 7.32
CA ILE A 41 3.37 2.68 6.11
C ILE A 41 2.41 3.88 6.21
N LEU A 42 1.76 4.09 7.36
CA LEU A 42 0.90 5.25 7.59
C LEU A 42 1.65 6.58 7.48
N PHE A 43 2.85 6.66 8.08
CA PHE A 43 3.72 7.83 7.96
C PHE A 43 4.11 8.09 6.50
N LEU A 44 4.45 7.04 5.74
CA LEU A 44 4.81 7.14 4.34
C LEU A 44 3.63 7.64 3.48
N ILE A 45 2.43 7.11 3.73
CA ILE A 45 1.20 7.57 3.07
C ILE A 45 1.00 9.06 3.36
N PHE A 46 1.02 9.47 4.64
CA PHE A 46 0.81 10.86 5.02
C PHE A 46 1.86 11.80 4.43
N TYR A 47 3.14 11.42 4.48
CA TYR A 47 4.23 12.19 3.91
C TYR A 47 4.10 12.35 2.38
N ASN A 48 3.73 11.27 1.68
CA ASN A 48 3.49 11.33 0.24
C ASN A 48 2.28 12.21 -0.10
N PHE A 49 1.19 12.10 0.65
CA PHE A 49 0.03 12.99 0.52
C PHE A 49 0.40 14.46 0.74
N TYR A 50 1.17 14.76 1.79
CA TYR A 50 1.66 16.11 2.10
C TYR A 50 2.58 16.65 0.99
N LYS A 51 3.44 15.79 0.44
CA LYS A 51 4.35 16.19 -0.64
C LYS A 51 3.62 16.46 -1.94
N ILE A 52 2.63 15.63 -2.27
CA ILE A 52 1.74 15.84 -3.42
C ILE A 52 0.97 17.15 -3.20
N SER A 53 0.43 17.37 -2.01
CA SER A 53 -0.39 18.55 -1.71
C SER A 53 0.36 19.87 -1.84
N ILE A 54 1.63 19.90 -1.45
CA ILE A 54 2.51 21.06 -1.64
C ILE A 54 2.89 21.30 -3.10
N LYS A 55 3.14 20.23 -3.86
CA LYS A 55 3.58 20.32 -5.26
C LYS A 55 2.41 20.70 -6.18
N GLU A 56 1.22 20.20 -5.88
CA GLU A 56 -0.03 20.38 -6.62
C GLU A 56 -0.89 21.48 -5.97
N ARG A 57 -0.34 22.69 -5.71
CA ARG A 57 -0.97 23.84 -4.98
C ARG A 57 -2.41 24.25 -5.40
N LYS A 58 -3.02 23.59 -6.40
CA LYS A 58 -4.39 23.82 -6.89
C LYS A 58 -5.28 22.56 -6.94
N PHE A 59 -4.79 21.36 -6.61
CA PHE A 59 -5.48 20.08 -6.87
C PHE A 59 -5.74 19.21 -5.63
N VAL A 60 -5.52 19.74 -4.43
CA VAL A 60 -5.81 19.00 -3.20
C VAL A 60 -7.30 19.09 -2.94
N LYS A 61 -8.05 18.27 -3.68
CA LYS A 61 -9.41 17.94 -3.34
C LYS A 61 -9.43 17.53 -1.86
N PRO A 62 -10.39 18.01 -1.05
CA PRO A 62 -10.48 17.67 0.37
C PRO A 62 -10.39 16.15 0.55
N ILE A 63 -9.82 15.67 1.66
CA ILE A 63 -9.63 14.24 1.94
C ILE A 63 -10.94 13.44 1.75
N ASN A 64 -12.08 14.09 1.99
CA ASN A 64 -13.41 13.53 1.79
C ASN A 64 -13.72 13.17 0.32
N GLU A 65 -13.10 13.84 -0.66
CA GLU A 65 -13.17 13.50 -2.09
C GLU A 65 -12.19 12.40 -2.50
N PHE A 66 -11.22 12.06 -1.64
CA PHE A 66 -10.33 10.92 -1.82
C PHE A 66 -10.80 9.67 -1.09
N PHE A 67 -11.92 9.75 -0.37
CA PHE A 67 -12.45 8.61 0.35
C PHE A 67 -12.97 7.56 -0.64
N PRO A 68 -12.53 6.30 -0.55
CA PRO A 68 -13.06 5.24 -1.39
C PRO A 68 -14.57 5.13 -1.20
N THR A 69 -15.30 4.77 -2.26
CA THR A 69 -16.75 4.55 -2.14
C THR A 69 -17.05 3.41 -1.18
N LEU A 70 -18.30 3.34 -0.72
CA LEU A 70 -18.75 2.26 0.17
C LEU A 70 -18.47 0.87 -0.44
N ASN A 71 -18.58 0.74 -1.76
CA ASN A 71 -18.25 -0.50 -2.48
C ASN A 71 -16.75 -0.84 -2.40
N SER A 72 -15.89 0.16 -2.58
CA SER A 72 -14.44 -0.01 -2.42
C SER A 72 -14.07 -0.36 -0.96
N LEU A 73 -14.72 0.25 0.03
CA LEU A 73 -14.54 -0.12 1.44
C LEU A 73 -14.95 -1.57 1.72
N VAL A 74 -16.12 -2.00 1.21
CA VAL A 74 -16.60 -3.39 1.35
C VAL A 74 -15.63 -4.36 0.67
N LEU A 75 -15.12 -4.02 -0.51
CA LEU A 75 -14.14 -4.84 -1.22
C LEU A 75 -12.82 -4.94 -0.44
N LEU A 76 -12.37 -3.87 0.20
CA LEU A 76 -11.16 -3.88 1.03
C LEU A 76 -11.34 -4.76 2.27
N ILE A 77 -12.51 -4.71 2.91
CA ILE A 77 -12.86 -5.59 4.04
C ILE A 77 -12.87 -7.05 3.56
N PHE A 78 -13.49 -7.32 2.41
CA PHE A 78 -13.52 -8.66 1.82
C PHE A 78 -12.11 -9.16 1.49
N ALA A 79 -11.25 -8.33 0.88
CA ALA A 79 -9.85 -8.64 0.62
C ALA A 79 -9.08 -9.01 1.90
N SER A 80 -9.30 -8.26 2.97
CA SER A 80 -8.71 -8.54 4.28
C SER A 80 -9.20 -9.88 4.86
N LEU A 81 -10.50 -10.16 4.75
CA LEU A 81 -11.08 -11.43 5.20
C LEU A 81 -10.55 -12.62 4.41
N VAL A 82 -10.45 -12.51 3.08
CA VAL A 82 -9.89 -13.57 2.22
C VAL A 82 -8.43 -13.83 2.54
N THR A 83 -7.64 -12.77 2.76
CA THR A 83 -6.23 -12.90 3.16
C THR A 83 -6.11 -13.58 4.52
N ARG A 84 -6.96 -13.22 5.50
CA ARG A 84 -7.01 -13.89 6.82
C ARG A 84 -7.48 -15.34 6.74
N LEU A 85 -8.47 -15.62 5.91
CA LEU A 85 -8.96 -16.97 5.69
C LEU A 85 -7.86 -17.85 5.08
N SER A 86 -7.02 -17.28 4.22
CA SER A 86 -5.89 -18.02 3.68
C SER A 86 -4.95 -18.51 4.79
N TYR A 87 -4.68 -17.73 5.85
CA TYR A 87 -3.93 -18.19 7.03
C TYR A 87 -4.55 -19.39 7.72
N LEU A 88 -5.88 -19.50 7.69
CA LEU A 88 -6.59 -20.64 8.27
C LEU A 88 -6.49 -21.89 7.39
N ILE A 89 -6.54 -21.72 6.06
CA ILE A 89 -6.50 -22.80 5.08
C ILE A 89 -5.09 -23.39 4.97
N PHE A 90 -4.06 -22.53 4.95
CA PHE A 90 -2.67 -22.94 4.78
C PHE A 90 -1.90 -23.05 6.10
N GLY A 91 -2.57 -22.89 7.25
CA GLY A 91 -1.93 -22.89 8.57
C GLY A 91 -1.15 -24.16 8.93
N THR A 92 -1.37 -25.26 8.22
CA THR A 92 -0.63 -26.54 8.37
C THR A 92 0.52 -26.71 7.38
N ALA A 93 0.66 -25.82 6.40
CA ALA A 93 1.73 -25.87 5.40
C ALA A 93 3.05 -25.32 5.95
N GLU A 94 4.18 -25.85 5.47
CA GLU A 94 5.51 -25.37 5.86
C GLU A 94 5.65 -23.86 5.65
N GLY A 95 6.32 -23.19 6.60
CA GLY A 95 6.23 -21.73 6.79
C GLY A 95 6.55 -20.88 5.56
N ILE A 96 7.40 -21.33 4.65
CA ILE A 96 7.71 -20.60 3.40
C ILE A 96 6.55 -20.67 2.41
N ILE A 97 5.97 -21.85 2.22
CA ILE A 97 4.85 -22.08 1.29
C ILE A 97 3.61 -21.37 1.79
N ASN A 98 3.36 -21.44 3.11
CA ASN A 98 2.29 -20.71 3.77
C ASN A 98 2.40 -19.19 3.55
N ASN A 99 3.58 -18.62 3.83
CA ASN A 99 3.82 -17.18 3.64
C ASN A 99 3.73 -16.75 2.17
N ALA A 100 4.24 -17.56 1.24
CA ALA A 100 4.16 -17.28 -0.19
C ALA A 100 2.71 -17.28 -0.69
N ALA A 101 1.88 -18.23 -0.22
CA ALA A 101 0.47 -18.30 -0.56
C ALA A 101 -0.30 -17.06 -0.04
N HIS A 102 -0.04 -16.61 1.18
CA HIS A 102 -0.64 -15.39 1.71
C HIS A 102 -0.22 -14.14 0.95
N MET A 103 1.06 -14.05 0.61
CA MET A 103 1.58 -12.92 -0.16
C MET A 103 0.95 -12.88 -1.55
N ALA A 104 0.79 -14.03 -2.21
CA ALA A 104 0.13 -14.14 -3.51
C ALA A 104 -1.35 -13.75 -3.44
N ILE A 105 -2.11 -14.29 -2.48
CA ILE A 105 -3.53 -14.00 -2.31
C ILE A 105 -3.75 -12.52 -1.97
N GLY A 106 -3.01 -12.00 -0.99
CA GLY A 106 -3.07 -10.58 -0.62
C GLY A 106 -2.66 -9.67 -1.77
N GLY A 107 -1.63 -10.05 -2.54
CA GLY A 107 -1.17 -9.32 -3.72
C GLY A 107 -2.23 -9.26 -4.83
N ILE A 108 -2.89 -10.37 -5.14
CA ILE A 108 -3.98 -10.41 -6.13
C ILE A 108 -5.13 -9.53 -5.69
N MET A 109 -5.56 -9.65 -4.43
CA MET A 109 -6.66 -8.83 -3.90
C MET A 109 -6.33 -7.33 -3.90
N LEU A 110 -5.07 -6.97 -3.67
CA LEU A 110 -4.60 -5.59 -3.79
C LEU A 110 -4.71 -5.06 -5.23
N ILE A 111 -4.31 -5.87 -6.22
CA ILE A 111 -4.42 -5.49 -7.64
C ILE A 111 -5.90 -5.28 -8.02
N VAL A 112 -6.78 -6.21 -7.63
CA VAL A 112 -8.22 -6.11 -7.89
C VAL A 112 -8.81 -4.85 -7.24
N PHE A 113 -8.42 -4.56 -5.99
CA PHE A 113 -8.84 -3.35 -5.30
C PHE A 113 -8.38 -2.07 -5.99
N ILE A 114 -7.11 -1.99 -6.41
CA ILE A 114 -6.59 -0.85 -7.16
C ILE A 114 -7.37 -0.66 -8.47
N PHE A 115 -7.65 -1.75 -9.18
CA PHE A 115 -8.38 -1.70 -10.45
C PHE A 115 -9.80 -1.17 -10.25
N GLN A 116 -10.52 -1.68 -9.24
CA GLN A 116 -11.84 -1.21 -8.87
C GLN A 116 -11.84 0.29 -8.49
N LEU A 117 -10.86 0.72 -7.70
CA LEU A 117 -10.66 2.13 -7.32
C LEU A 117 -10.47 3.02 -8.54
N LEU A 118 -9.58 2.63 -9.46
CA LEU A 118 -9.30 3.40 -10.67
C LEU A 118 -10.48 3.42 -11.63
N GLN A 119 -11.27 2.34 -11.70
CA GLN A 119 -12.40 2.26 -12.62
C GLN A 119 -13.62 3.04 -12.11
N ASN A 120 -13.94 2.95 -10.82
CA ASN A 120 -15.20 3.47 -10.29
C ASN A 120 -15.03 4.77 -9.50
N ASP A 121 -13.99 4.88 -8.68
CA ASP A 121 -13.82 6.04 -7.79
C ASP A 121 -12.97 7.14 -8.46
N PHE A 122 -12.03 6.74 -9.31
CA PHE A 122 -11.05 7.64 -9.93
C PHE A 122 -10.85 7.41 -11.45
N PRO A 123 -11.92 7.37 -12.27
CA PRO A 123 -11.85 7.02 -13.70
C PRO A 123 -10.89 7.92 -14.51
N LYS A 124 -10.77 9.20 -14.13
CA LYS A 124 -9.85 10.16 -14.77
C LYS A 124 -8.37 9.75 -14.69
N TYR A 125 -8.01 8.97 -13.68
CA TYR A 125 -6.63 8.50 -13.47
C TYR A 125 -6.41 7.08 -13.99
N ASN A 126 -7.43 6.48 -14.61
CA ASN A 126 -7.31 5.15 -15.21
C ASN A 126 -6.45 5.23 -16.49
N PRO A 127 -5.28 4.57 -16.55
CA PRO A 127 -4.42 4.60 -17.72
C PRO A 127 -5.10 4.04 -18.98
N MET A 128 -6.07 3.12 -18.83
CA MET A 128 -6.87 2.63 -19.97
C MET A 128 -7.70 3.74 -20.61
N HIS A 129 -8.25 4.66 -19.81
CA HIS A 129 -9.07 5.75 -20.33
C HIS A 129 -8.21 6.76 -21.13
N CYS A 130 -6.98 7.01 -20.67
CA CYS A 130 -6.00 7.84 -21.38
C CYS A 130 -5.51 7.20 -22.69
N LEU A 131 -5.38 5.86 -22.73
CA LEU A 131 -5.03 5.12 -23.94
C LEU A 131 -6.18 5.12 -24.96
N LEU A 132 -7.42 4.92 -24.52
CA LEU A 132 -8.61 4.96 -25.38
C LEU A 132 -8.84 6.35 -25.98
N GLU A 133 -8.68 7.41 -25.19
CA GLU A 133 -8.80 8.79 -25.67
C GLU A 133 -7.73 9.13 -26.73
N LYS A 134 -6.51 8.58 -26.61
CA LYS A 134 -5.48 8.70 -27.64
C LYS A 134 -5.78 7.91 -28.92
N THR A 135 -6.46 6.77 -28.83
CA THR A 135 -6.80 5.96 -30.02
C THR A 135 -8.02 6.48 -30.79
N HIS A 136 -8.87 7.28 -30.17
CA HIS A 136 -10.05 7.88 -30.81
C HIS A 136 -9.80 9.29 -31.42
N CYS A 137 -8.56 9.78 -31.38
CA CYS A 137 -8.13 11.03 -32.02
C CYS A 137 -7.44 10.84 -33.38
N ASN A 138 -7.79 9.78 -34.12
CA ASN A 138 -7.42 9.59 -35.54
C ASN A 138 -8.66 9.65 -36.42
#